data_AF-A0A2C7A9R4-F1
#
_entry.id   AF-A0A2C7A9R4-F1
#
_cell.length_a   1.000
_cell.length_b   1.000
_cell.length_c   1.000
_cell.angle_alpha   90.00
_cell.angle_beta   90.00
_cell.angle_gamma   90.00
#
_symmetry.space_group_name_H-M   'P 1'
#
loop_
_entity.id
_entity.type
_entity.pdbx_description
1 polymer ?
#
loop_
_entity_poly.entity_id
_entity_poly.type
_entity_poly.pdbx_seq_one_letter_code
_entity_poly.pdbx_strand_id
1 'polypeptide(L)'
;MTEMQDVRFEVLGVERVAGAGKLKALAVVLVEVEGVQITLQGVQVVQGADGLCCRAPTFRHPRDGRWLPAVALPPVLADAIAAEVLEIAQG
;
A
#
# COMPACT_ATOMS: atom_id res chain seq x y z
N MET A 1 -9.60 24.98 14.22
CA MET A 1 -10.59 24.18 13.48
C MET A 1 -9.82 23.58 12.32
N THR A 2 -9.64 22.26 12.29
CA THR A 2 -8.90 21.59 11.21
C THR A 2 -9.85 21.39 10.05
N GLU A 3 -9.55 22.00 8.91
CA GLU A 3 -10.28 21.79 7.67
C GLU A 3 -10.04 20.36 7.19
N MET A 4 -11.10 19.64 6.84
CA MET A 4 -11.02 18.28 6.32
C MET A 4 -11.01 18.37 4.80
N GLN A 5 -9.95 17.87 4.19
CA GLN A 5 -9.75 17.88 2.75
C GLN A 5 -10.15 16.53 2.17
N ASP A 6 -10.76 16.54 0.98
CA ASP A 6 -11.11 15.33 0.26
C ASP A 6 -9.82 14.65 -0.25
N VAL A 7 -9.60 13.40 0.17
CA VAL A 7 -8.50 12.57 -0.30
C VAL A 7 -9.05 11.48 -1.20
N ARG A 8 -8.50 11.35 -2.40
CA ARG A 8 -8.85 10.30 -3.36
C ARG A 8 -7.66 9.38 -3.58
N PHE A 9 -7.94 8.14 -3.96
CA PHE A 9 -6.90 7.23 -4.42
C PHE A 9 -7.38 6.36 -5.57
N GLU A 10 -6.43 5.86 -6.35
CA GLU A 10 -6.63 4.94 -7.47
C GLU A 10 -5.54 3.86 -7.44
N VAL A 11 -5.91 2.59 -7.58
CA VAL A 11 -4.93 1.51 -7.77
C VAL A 11 -4.56 1.46 -9.24
N LEU A 12 -3.37 1.97 -9.57
CA LEU A 12 -2.88 2.05 -10.96
C LEU A 12 -2.53 0.68 -11.53
N GLY A 13 -2.23 -0.30 -10.68
CA GLY A 13 -1.96 -1.66 -11.11
C GLY A 13 -1.50 -2.57 -9.99
N VAL A 14 -1.71 -3.87 -10.20
CA VAL A 14 -1.27 -4.96 -9.32
C VAL A 14 -0.49 -5.98 -10.14
N GLU A 15 0.78 -6.18 -9.80
CA GLU A 15 1.67 -7.15 -10.41
C GLU A 15 1.81 -8.38 -9.51
N ARG A 16 1.40 -9.55 -10.01
CA ARG A 16 1.58 -10.82 -9.29
C ARG A 16 3.05 -11.23 -9.29
N VAL A 17 3.54 -11.64 -8.11
CA VAL A 17 4.93 -12.06 -7.92
C VAL A 17 4.97 -13.55 -7.57
N ALA A 18 5.65 -14.33 -8.41
CA ALA A 18 5.91 -15.75 -8.16
C ALA A 18 7.26 -15.97 -7.48
N GLY A 19 7.37 -17.04 -6.68
CA GLY A 19 8.64 -17.45 -6.06
C GLY A 19 9.18 -16.56 -4.93
N ALA A 20 8.48 -15.48 -4.54
CA ALA A 20 8.93 -14.52 -3.53
C ALA A 20 8.44 -14.81 -2.09
N GLY A 21 8.37 -16.10 -1.72
CA GLY A 21 7.94 -16.52 -0.39
C GLY A 21 6.53 -16.04 -0.03
N LYS A 22 6.43 -15.17 1.00
CA LYS A 22 5.15 -14.60 1.44
C LYS A 22 4.64 -13.48 0.54
N LEU A 23 5.49 -12.82 -0.26
CA LEU A 23 5.03 -11.78 -1.19
C LEU A 23 4.28 -12.43 -2.37
N LYS A 24 3.07 -11.96 -2.64
CA LYS A 24 2.18 -12.49 -3.69
C LYS A 24 1.88 -11.47 -4.79
N ALA A 25 1.86 -10.19 -4.46
CA ALA A 25 1.77 -9.12 -5.46
C ALA A 25 2.39 -7.82 -4.96
N LEU A 26 2.70 -6.93 -5.90
CA LEU A 26 3.05 -5.53 -5.67
C LEU A 26 2.01 -4.65 -6.35
N ALA A 27 1.63 -3.56 -5.70
CA ALA A 27 0.68 -2.60 -6.24
C ALA A 27 1.28 -1.20 -6.28
N VAL A 28 0.82 -0.43 -7.26
CA VAL A 28 1.08 1.01 -7.38
C VAL A 28 -0.22 1.74 -7.14
N VAL A 29 -0.21 2.72 -6.25
CA VAL A 29 -1.40 3.49 -5.86
C VAL A 29 -1.13 4.96 -6.09
N LEU A 30 -2.05 5.65 -6.76
CA LEU A 30 -2.07 7.10 -6.86
C LEU A 30 -2.92 7.65 -5.71
N VAL A 31 -2.40 8.62 -4.96
CA VAL A 31 -3.15 9.37 -3.97
C VAL A 31 -3.24 10.82 -4.44
N GLU A 32 -4.44 11.38 -4.44
CA GLU A 32 -4.70 12.78 -4.79
C GLU A 32 -5.15 13.54 -3.54
N VAL A 33 -4.47 14.66 -3.26
CA VAL A 33 -4.82 15.61 -2.20
C VAL A 33 -4.76 17.01 -2.79
N GLU A 34 -5.88 17.73 -2.83
CA GLU A 34 -5.96 19.11 -3.33
C GLU A 34 -5.32 19.29 -4.74
N GLY A 35 -5.57 18.35 -5.64
CA GLY A 35 -5.01 18.33 -7.00
C GLY A 35 -3.53 17.94 -7.08
N VAL A 36 -2.87 17.63 -5.96
CA VAL A 36 -1.51 17.08 -5.94
C VAL A 36 -1.58 15.57 -5.99
N GLN A 37 -0.93 14.99 -7.00
CA GLN A 37 -0.86 13.55 -7.22
C GLN A 37 0.44 12.96 -6.66
N ILE A 38 0.31 11.95 -5.80
CA ILE A 38 1.40 11.26 -5.13
C ILE A 38 1.32 9.77 -5.49
N THR A 39 2.34 9.26 -6.17
CA THR A 39 2.42 7.82 -6.48
C THR A 39 3.11 7.07 -5.35
N LEU A 40 2.39 6.13 -4.73
CA LEU A 40 2.92 5.17 -3.77
C LEU A 40 3.33 3.90 -4.51
N GLN A 41 4.63 3.65 -4.57
CA GLN A 41 5.18 2.42 -5.12
C GLN A 41 5.49 1.40 -4.03
N GLY A 42 5.29 0.12 -4.36
CA GLY A 42 5.68 -0.98 -3.50
C GLY A 42 4.68 -1.27 -2.37
N VAL A 43 3.39 -1.01 -2.59
CA VAL A 43 2.32 -1.55 -1.75
C VAL A 43 2.33 -3.07 -1.93
N GLN A 44 2.33 -3.85 -0.85
CA GLN A 44 2.59 -5.28 -0.91
C GLN A 44 1.34 -6.09 -0.57
N VAL A 45 1.03 -7.09 -1.38
CA VAL A 45 0.10 -8.16 -1.00
C VAL A 45 0.92 -9.35 -0.54
N VAL A 46 0.69 -9.78 0.70
CA VAL A 46 1.45 -10.87 1.30
C VAL A 46 0.54 -11.94 1.91
N GLN A 47 1.00 -13.19 1.90
CA GLN A 47 0.35 -14.30 2.59
C GLN A 47 0.55 -14.15 4.10
N GLY A 48 -0.54 -13.83 4.80
CA GLY A 48 -0.69 -13.89 6.25
C GLY A 48 -1.18 -15.25 6.74
N ALA A 49 -1.45 -15.34 8.05
CA ALA A 49 -1.98 -16.56 8.67
C ALA A 49 -3.42 -16.85 8.21
N ASP A 50 -4.26 -15.81 8.13
CA ASP A 50 -5.70 -15.93 7.84
C ASP A 50 -6.06 -15.63 6.38
N GLY A 51 -5.06 -15.51 5.51
CA GLY A 51 -5.25 -15.17 4.10
C GLY A 51 -4.30 -14.09 3.60
N LEU A 52 -4.64 -13.47 2.47
CA LEU A 52 -3.88 -12.35 1.93
C LEU A 52 -4.08 -11.10 2.79
N CYS A 53 -3.02 -10.35 3.00
CA CYS A 53 -3.06 -9.04 3.66
C CYS A 53 -2.25 -8.02 2.86
N CYS A 54 -2.68 -6.75 2.94
CA CYS A 54 -1.98 -5.64 2.31
C CYS A 54 -1.02 -4.99 3.32
N ARG A 55 0.14 -4.53 2.85
CA ARG A 55 1.12 -3.78 3.64
C ARG A 55 1.58 -2.55 2.89
N ALA A 56 1.67 -1.43 3.61
CA ALA A 56 2.23 -0.20 3.09
C ALA A 56 3.70 -0.39 2.66
N PRO A 57 4.22 0.44 1.72
CA PRO A 57 5.62 0.42 1.34
C PRO A 57 6.53 0.62 2.56
N THR A 58 7.63 -0.12 2.59
CA THR A 58 8.64 -0.01 3.65
C THR A 58 10.03 0.15 3.06
N PHE A 59 10.91 0.82 3.81
CA PHE A 59 12.33 0.89 3.49
C PHE A 59 13.15 0.22 4.58
N ARG A 60 14.36 -0.23 4.23
CA ARG A 60 15.26 -0.89 5.17
C ARG A 60 16.23 0.13 5.76
N HIS A 61 16.15 0.35 7.06
CA HIS A 61 17.04 1.27 7.75
C HIS A 61 18.49 0.77 7.67
N PRO A 62 19.46 1.60 7.22
CA PRO A 62 20.78 1.12 6.80
C PRO A 62 21.69 0.71 7.96
N ARG A 63 21.45 1.18 9.18
CA ARG A 63 22.33 0.91 10.33
C ARG A 63 21.92 -0.30 11.16
N ASP A 64 20.63 -0.56 11.27
CA ASP A 64 20.07 -1.62 12.13
C ASP A 64 19.26 -2.67 11.35
N GLY A 65 19.07 -2.47 10.04
CA GLY A 65 18.40 -3.41 9.15
C GLY A 65 16.89 -3.54 9.34
N ARG A 66 16.27 -2.71 10.19
CA ARG A 66 14.82 -2.74 10.44
C ARG A 66 14.03 -2.28 9.22
N TRP A 67 12.85 -2.86 9.01
CA TRP A 67 11.88 -2.35 8.04
C TRP A 67 11.04 -1.26 8.69
N LEU A 68 11.02 -0.08 8.08
CA LEU A 68 10.28 1.10 8.55
C LEU A 68 9.27 1.52 7.48
N PRO A 69 8.11 2.11 7.85
CA PRO A 69 7.16 2.66 6.89
C PRO A 69 7.85 3.70 6.00
N ALA A 70 7.71 3.56 4.67
CA ALA A 70 8.16 4.57 3.72
C ALA A 70 7.15 5.70 3.55
N VAL A 71 5.89 5.44 3.91
CA VAL A 71 4.82 6.43 3.99
C VAL A 71 4.02 6.18 5.27
N ALA A 72 3.68 7.25 5.97
CA ALA A 72 2.75 7.23 7.10
C ALA A 72 1.40 7.75 6.62
N LEU A 73 0.46 6.83 6.36
CA LEU A 73 -0.91 7.17 5.97
C LEU A 73 -1.81 7.19 7.21
N PRO A 74 -2.84 8.05 7.25
CA PRO A 74 -3.92 7.92 8.23
C PRO A 74 -4.57 6.53 8.12
N PRO A 75 -4.96 5.89 9.25
CA PRO A 75 -5.52 4.53 9.25
C PRO A 75 -6.68 4.35 8.27
N VAL A 76 -7.60 5.31 8.22
CA VAL A 76 -8.78 5.28 7.32
C VAL A 76 -8.36 5.17 5.84
N LEU A 77 -7.34 5.91 5.42
CA LEU A 77 -6.84 5.86 4.04
C LEU A 77 -6.05 4.57 3.78
N ALA A 78 -5.24 4.13 4.75
CA ALA A 78 -4.49 2.89 4.65
C ALA A 78 -5.42 1.68 4.50
N ASP A 79 -6.48 1.61 5.29
CA ASP A 79 -7.47 0.54 5.27
C ASP A 79 -8.27 0.53 3.96
N ALA A 80 -8.67 1.70 3.46
CA ALA A 80 -9.37 1.83 2.18
C ALA A 80 -8.51 1.36 1.00
N ILE A 81 -7.24 1.79 0.94
CA ILE A 81 -6.28 1.33 -0.07
C ILE A 81 -6.05 -0.19 0.05
N ALA A 82 -5.93 -0.69 1.28
CA ALA A 82 -5.71 -2.12 1.53
C ALA A 82 -6.86 -2.98 1.00
N ALA A 83 -8.11 -2.57 1.23
CA ALA A 83 -9.30 -3.27 0.74
C ALA A 83 -9.31 -3.36 -0.79
N GLU A 84 -9.14 -2.22 -1.47
CA GLU A 84 -9.16 -2.16 -2.95
C GLU A 84 -8.04 -3.00 -3.58
N VAL A 85 -6.81 -2.89 -3.05
CA VAL A 85 -5.67 -3.67 -3.55
C VAL A 85 -5.91 -5.17 -3.36
N LEU A 86 -6.53 -5.59 -2.26
CA LEU A 86 -6.83 -6.99 -2.01
C LEU A 86 -7.94 -7.53 -2.93
N GLU A 87 -8.96 -6.73 -3.21
CA GLU A 87 -10.02 -7.07 -4.17
C GLU A 87 -9.42 -7.33 -5.56
N ILE A 88 -8.60 -6.40 -6.06
CA ILE A 88 -7.93 -6.54 -7.37
C ILE A 88 -6.96 -7.72 -7.39
N ALA A 89 -6.23 -7.99 -6.30
CA ALA A 89 -5.27 -9.08 -6.26
C ALA A 89 -5.92 -10.48 -6.30
N GLN A 90 -7.17 -10.58 -5.82
CA GLN A 90 -7.95 -11.82 -5.75
C GLN A 90 -8.73 -12.13 -7.04
N GLY A 91 -9.06 -11.11 -7.85
CA GLY A 91 -9.65 -11.25 -9.19
C GLY A 91 -8.65 -11.72 -10.25
#